data_AF-A0A0K8QT82-F1
#
_entry.id   AF-A0A0K8QT82-F1
#
_cell.length_a   1.000
_cell.length_b   1.000
_cell.length_c   1.000
_cell.angle_alpha   90.00
_cell.angle_beta   90.00
_cell.angle_gamma   90.00
#
_symmetry.space_group_name_H-M   'P 1'
#
loop_
_entity.id
_entity.type
_entity.pdbx_description
1 polymer ?
#
loop_
_entity_poly.entity_id
_entity_poly.type
_entity_poly.pdbx_seq_one_letter_code
_entity_poly.pdbx_strand_id
1 'polypeptide(L)'
;MKLDIKSGMVSLTMILFSAIAAYGQNPTQNGTGVDLANVARVNHGNSYITLPADIGNIEPLWFEANSSPDFFIRRSKDSRLMGVLTPQIIIRMYQERSFPVRTPSYIPQITAYYLLSADKQQGSLTLFGKIAHHSNGQDGDFFLESGDVNLLSGDFATNYVEGGIIKTSQVASLNAQGFYKASLAFHPASWSSKELEGRYSPVRLNTAISMFKLPRQSDGPDMKARISLKGEATWMFGQVHDWAGFEEDRLNLKLTFYYHPKFLEDIGLFVQMYHGMDYYNIYFDHHLDVIRFGLMTEKLRF
;
A
#
# COMPACT_ATOMS: atom_id res chain seq x y z
N MET A 1 4.10 22.66 -26.84
CA MET A 1 3.38 21.49 -27.40
C MET A 1 2.93 20.63 -26.23
N LYS A 2 1.70 20.83 -25.75
CA LYS A 2 1.12 20.05 -24.64
C LYS A 2 0.81 18.65 -25.18
N LEU A 3 1.53 17.64 -24.72
CA LEU A 3 1.19 16.24 -24.97
C LEU A 3 -0.01 15.91 -24.07
N ASP A 4 -1.13 15.64 -24.70
CA ASP A 4 -2.37 15.22 -24.05
C ASP A 4 -2.25 13.73 -23.71
N ILE A 5 -1.89 13.43 -22.46
CA ILE A 5 -1.62 12.08 -21.94
C ILE A 5 -2.93 11.37 -21.50
N LYS A 6 -4.07 12.07 -21.56
CA LYS A 6 -5.32 11.62 -20.91
C LYS A 6 -5.96 10.37 -21.52
N SER A 7 -5.74 10.05 -22.79
CA SER A 7 -6.38 8.87 -23.41
C SER A 7 -5.54 7.59 -23.38
N GLY A 8 -4.27 7.64 -22.96
CA GLY A 8 -3.35 6.50 -23.03
C GLY A 8 -3.36 5.58 -21.80
N MET A 9 -3.69 6.12 -20.62
CA MET A 9 -3.60 5.37 -19.37
C MET A 9 -4.75 4.38 -19.16
N VAL A 10 -5.97 4.71 -19.61
CA VAL A 10 -7.15 3.87 -19.37
C VAL A 10 -7.11 2.56 -20.19
N SER A 11 -6.57 2.59 -21.42
CA SER A 11 -6.44 1.37 -22.24
C SER A 11 -5.33 0.43 -21.78
N LEU A 12 -4.29 0.91 -21.08
CA LEU A 12 -3.20 0.05 -20.61
C LEU A 12 -3.61 -0.76 -19.37
N THR A 13 -4.49 -0.22 -18.53
CA THR A 13 -4.95 -0.86 -17.29
C THR A 13 -5.86 -2.06 -17.55
N MET A 14 -6.70 -2.04 -18.58
CA MET A 14 -7.57 -3.20 -18.93
C MET A 14 -6.81 -4.37 -19.56
N ILE A 15 -5.68 -4.10 -20.23
CA ILE A 15 -4.86 -5.15 -20.85
C ILE A 15 -4.03 -5.91 -19.80
N LEU A 16 -3.66 -5.26 -18.68
CA LEU A 16 -2.92 -5.91 -17.60
C LEU A 16 -3.75 -6.96 -16.82
N PHE A 17 -5.09 -6.85 -16.82
CA PHE A 17 -5.97 -7.79 -16.11
C PHE A 17 -6.42 -9.00 -16.94
N SER A 18 -6.28 -8.97 -18.27
CA SER A 18 -6.76 -10.04 -19.16
C SER A 18 -5.66 -11.03 -19.61
N ALA A 19 -4.37 -10.75 -19.36
CA ALA A 19 -3.26 -11.58 -19.83
C ALA A 19 -2.82 -12.73 -18.89
N ILE A 20 -3.49 -12.98 -17.76
CA ILE A 20 -3.07 -14.02 -16.79
C ILE A 20 -3.82 -15.36 -16.99
N ALA A 21 -4.76 -15.44 -17.94
CA ALA A 21 -5.51 -16.66 -18.21
C ALA A 21 -5.06 -17.36 -19.50
N ALA A 22 -3.89 -18.01 -19.47
CA ALA A 22 -3.57 -19.25 -20.21
C ALA A 22 -2.07 -19.46 -20.22
N TYR A 23 -1.61 -20.53 -19.57
CA TYR A 23 -0.60 -21.50 -20.03
C TYR A 23 -0.14 -22.30 -18.81
N GLY A 24 -0.61 -23.54 -18.73
CA GLY A 24 -0.18 -24.50 -17.73
C GLY A 24 1.16 -25.12 -18.10
N GLN A 25 2.05 -25.23 -17.12
CA GLN A 25 3.07 -26.27 -17.00
C GLN A 25 3.27 -26.57 -15.52
N ASN A 26 3.41 -27.86 -15.18
CA ASN A 26 3.60 -28.34 -13.81
C ASN A 26 4.94 -27.85 -13.22
N PRO A 27 4.95 -27.08 -12.13
CA PRO A 27 6.20 -26.72 -11.46
C PRO A 27 6.73 -27.91 -10.65
N THR A 28 8.02 -28.18 -10.84
CA THR A 28 8.82 -29.11 -10.04
C THR A 28 8.95 -28.62 -8.60
N GLN A 29 8.93 -29.60 -7.70
CA GLN A 29 8.71 -29.49 -6.27
C GLN A 29 9.87 -28.80 -5.53
N ASN A 30 9.52 -27.77 -4.74
CA ASN A 30 10.00 -27.51 -3.38
C ASN A 30 9.25 -26.28 -2.82
N GLY A 31 7.96 -26.45 -2.52
CA GLY A 31 7.14 -25.41 -1.90
C GLY A 31 7.38 -25.35 -0.40
N THR A 32 8.05 -24.30 0.07
CA THR A 32 8.01 -23.87 1.47
C THR A 32 6.54 -23.65 1.87
N GLY A 33 6.11 -24.22 2.99
CA GLY A 33 4.73 -24.10 3.46
C GLY A 33 4.26 -22.66 3.57
N VAL A 34 2.94 -22.44 3.49
CA VAL A 34 2.33 -21.12 3.60
C VAL A 34 2.71 -20.47 4.94
N ASP A 35 3.48 -19.39 4.89
CA ASP A 35 3.83 -18.62 6.07
C ASP A 35 2.95 -17.36 6.16
N LEU A 36 2.04 -17.36 7.14
CA LEU A 36 1.19 -16.19 7.40
C LEU A 36 2.03 -14.93 7.73
N ALA A 37 3.30 -15.08 8.15
CA ALA A 37 4.17 -13.92 8.38
C ALA A 37 4.55 -13.24 7.07
N ASN A 38 4.83 -14.03 6.02
CA ASN A 38 5.06 -13.53 4.68
C ASN A 38 3.79 -12.87 4.10
N VAL A 39 2.61 -13.46 4.34
CA VAL A 39 1.33 -12.82 3.98
C VAL A 39 1.17 -11.47 4.66
N ALA A 40 1.43 -11.40 5.97
CA ALA A 40 1.32 -10.14 6.73
C ALA A 40 2.29 -9.07 6.22
N ARG A 41 3.58 -9.41 6.03
CA ARG A 41 4.61 -8.48 5.53
C ARG A 41 4.26 -7.91 4.16
N VAL A 42 3.73 -8.74 3.25
CA VAL A 42 3.29 -8.28 1.91
C VAL A 42 2.05 -7.39 2.00
N ASN A 43 1.08 -7.77 2.85
CA ASN A 43 -0.17 -7.03 3.02
C ASN A 43 0.06 -5.64 3.62
N HIS A 44 0.99 -5.51 4.56
CA HIS A 44 1.31 -4.24 5.19
C HIS A 44 2.05 -3.29 4.22
N GLY A 45 2.20 -2.02 4.57
CA GLY A 45 2.89 -1.02 3.75
C GLY A 45 4.39 -1.33 3.57
N ASN A 46 5.04 -0.78 2.54
CA ASN A 46 6.51 -0.88 2.42
C ASN A 46 7.16 0.14 3.34
N SER A 47 8.22 -0.23 4.07
CA SER A 47 9.07 0.78 4.70
C SER A 47 10.04 1.34 3.67
N TYR A 48 10.05 2.65 3.49
CA TYR A 48 10.85 3.32 2.47
C TYR A 48 11.20 4.76 2.84
N ILE A 49 12.13 5.33 2.08
CA ILE A 49 12.45 6.76 2.03
C ILE A 49 12.65 7.18 0.58
N THR A 50 12.01 8.26 0.14
CA THR A 50 12.22 8.81 -1.21
C THR A 50 13.48 9.67 -1.28
N LEU A 51 13.96 9.89 -2.49
CA LEU A 51 15.01 10.86 -2.81
C LEU A 51 14.34 12.19 -3.22
N PRO A 52 15.05 13.34 -3.14
CA PRO A 52 14.55 14.63 -3.60
C PRO A 52 14.56 14.73 -5.14
N ALA A 53 13.99 13.73 -5.81
CA ALA A 53 13.98 13.56 -7.26
C ALA A 53 12.62 13.08 -7.78
N ASP A 54 11.58 13.18 -6.95
CA ASP A 54 10.21 12.85 -7.33
C ASP A 54 9.73 13.80 -8.44
N ILE A 55 8.97 13.27 -9.38
CA ILE A 55 8.47 13.99 -10.57
C ILE A 55 6.95 14.01 -10.50
N GLY A 56 6.33 15.17 -10.55
CA GLY A 56 4.87 15.30 -10.50
C GLY A 56 4.43 16.56 -9.79
N ASN A 57 3.19 16.55 -9.32
CA ASN A 57 2.58 17.65 -8.57
C ASN A 57 2.63 17.43 -7.04
N ILE A 58 3.64 16.73 -6.54
CA ILE A 58 3.90 16.61 -5.09
C ILE A 58 4.59 17.88 -4.57
N GLU A 59 4.38 18.21 -3.30
CA GLU A 59 5.06 19.31 -2.62
C GLU A 59 6.59 19.21 -2.76
N PRO A 60 7.34 20.32 -2.70
CA PRO A 60 8.80 20.28 -2.70
C PRO A 60 9.33 19.59 -1.43
N LEU A 61 9.75 18.32 -1.54
CA LEU A 61 10.23 17.51 -0.41
C LEU A 61 11.73 17.23 -0.49
N TRP A 62 12.40 17.22 0.66
CA TRP A 62 13.69 16.55 0.79
C TRP A 62 13.52 15.03 0.70
N PHE A 63 12.46 14.53 1.35
CA PHE A 63 12.01 13.14 1.25
C PHE A 63 10.60 12.98 1.82
N GLU A 64 9.94 11.91 1.41
CA GLU A 64 8.87 11.24 2.15
C GLU A 64 9.40 9.89 2.66
N ALA A 65 9.14 9.58 3.93
CA ALA A 65 9.48 8.28 4.49
C ALA A 65 8.24 7.60 5.08
N ASN A 66 8.09 6.31 4.80
CA ASN A 66 7.12 5.45 5.46
C ASN A 66 7.86 4.44 6.33
N SER A 67 7.50 4.36 7.60
CA SER A 67 7.95 3.32 8.54
C SER A 67 6.77 2.44 8.87
N SER A 68 6.83 1.16 8.51
CA SER A 68 5.73 0.19 8.73
C SER A 68 6.28 -1.11 9.34
N PRO A 69 6.73 -1.09 10.60
CA PRO A 69 7.29 -2.28 11.26
C PRO A 69 6.20 -3.28 11.66
N ASP A 70 6.56 -4.57 11.70
CA ASP A 70 5.65 -5.65 12.08
C ASP A 70 6.03 -6.27 13.42
N PHE A 71 5.14 -6.15 14.40
CA PHE A 71 5.27 -6.81 15.70
C PHE A 71 4.28 -7.97 15.79
N PHE A 72 4.80 -9.20 15.73
CA PHE A 72 3.97 -10.41 15.86
C PHE A 72 3.49 -10.59 17.30
N ILE A 73 2.18 -10.41 17.54
CA ILE A 73 1.56 -10.53 18.86
C ILE A 73 1.46 -12.02 19.25
N ARG A 74 0.97 -12.84 18.32
CA ARG A 74 0.76 -14.27 18.54
C ARG A 74 0.74 -15.01 17.22
N ARG A 75 1.31 -16.21 17.22
CA ARG A 75 1.10 -17.25 16.20
C ARG A 75 0.50 -18.47 16.90
N SER A 76 -0.62 -19.00 16.40
CA SER A 76 -1.20 -20.22 16.95
C SER A 76 -0.28 -21.42 16.70
N LYS A 77 -0.40 -22.47 17.53
CA LYS A 77 0.45 -23.67 17.42
C LYS A 77 0.30 -24.38 16.07
N ASP A 78 -0.88 -24.33 15.47
CA ASP A 78 -1.18 -24.84 14.14
C ASP A 78 -0.83 -23.85 13.00
N SER A 79 -0.27 -22.68 13.34
CA SER A 79 0.07 -21.58 12.42
C SER A 79 -1.09 -21.05 11.57
N ARG A 80 -2.35 -21.34 11.95
CA ARG A 80 -3.53 -20.89 11.19
C ARG A 80 -4.04 -19.52 11.60
N LEU A 81 -3.67 -19.02 12.78
CA LEU A 81 -4.07 -17.72 13.27
C LEU A 81 -2.84 -16.91 13.67
N MET A 82 -2.78 -15.66 13.20
CA MET A 82 -1.74 -14.71 13.58
C MET A 82 -2.32 -13.33 13.89
N GLY A 83 -1.83 -12.71 14.96
CA GLY A 83 -2.06 -11.28 15.24
C GLY A 83 -0.78 -10.48 15.01
N VAL A 84 -0.92 -9.31 14.39
CA VAL A 84 0.21 -8.39 14.10
C VAL A 84 -0.18 -6.97 14.48
N LEU A 85 0.71 -6.28 15.21
CA LEU A 85 0.65 -4.85 15.48
C LEU A 85 1.60 -4.13 14.51
N THR A 86 1.10 -3.08 13.87
CA THR A 86 1.89 -2.25 12.94
C THR A 86 1.70 -0.77 13.30
N PRO A 87 2.64 -0.13 14.01
CA PRO A 87 2.62 1.29 14.28
C PRO A 87 3.16 2.07 13.07
N GLN A 88 2.40 2.14 11.98
CA GLN A 88 2.86 2.77 10.75
C GLN A 88 2.93 4.30 10.92
N ILE A 89 3.96 4.94 10.36
CA ILE A 89 4.11 6.40 10.31
C ILE A 89 4.60 6.81 8.92
N ILE A 90 3.97 7.82 8.33
CA ILE A 90 4.47 8.50 7.11
C ILE A 90 4.88 9.93 7.49
N ILE A 91 6.05 10.36 7.06
CA ILE A 91 6.56 11.72 7.27
C ILE A 91 7.01 12.35 5.96
N ARG A 92 6.75 13.64 5.80
CA ARG A 92 7.27 14.49 4.72
C ARG A 92 8.16 15.58 5.30
N MET A 93 9.40 15.69 4.82
CA MET A 93 10.29 16.81 5.14
C MET A 93 10.31 17.79 3.97
N TYR A 94 9.88 19.01 4.20
CA TYR A 94 9.65 20.01 3.15
C TYR A 94 10.92 20.82 2.84
N GLN A 95 11.09 21.25 1.58
CA GLN A 95 12.15 22.15 1.14
C GLN A 95 11.78 23.62 1.44
N GLU A 96 11.49 23.91 2.70
CA GLU A 96 11.15 25.24 3.18
C GLU A 96 12.15 25.72 4.23
N ARG A 97 11.96 26.95 4.75
CA ARG A 97 12.80 27.49 5.82
C ARG A 97 12.82 26.55 7.03
N SER A 98 14.03 26.15 7.42
CA SER A 98 14.30 25.21 8.52
C SER A 98 13.84 23.76 8.27
N PHE A 99 13.52 23.39 7.02
CA PHE A 99 13.23 22.02 6.58
C PHE A 99 12.21 21.29 7.47
N PRO A 100 11.01 21.84 7.65
CA PRO A 100 10.07 21.33 8.63
C PRO A 100 9.54 19.95 8.21
N VAL A 101 9.25 19.13 9.21
CA VAL A 101 8.35 17.98 9.07
C VAL A 101 6.98 18.45 9.52
N ARG A 102 5.99 18.41 8.64
CA ARG A 102 4.63 18.87 8.94
C ARG A 102 3.64 17.71 8.90
N THR A 103 2.71 17.75 9.84
CA THR A 103 1.56 16.85 9.91
C THR A 103 1.91 15.39 9.60
N PRO A 104 2.78 14.70 10.38
CA PRO A 104 3.07 13.28 10.17
C PRO A 104 1.79 12.45 10.13
N SER A 105 1.68 11.47 9.25
CA SER A 105 0.56 10.52 9.26
C SER A 105 0.86 9.37 10.21
N TYR A 106 0.13 9.30 11.32
CA TYR A 106 0.19 8.20 12.28
C TYR A 106 -0.91 7.20 11.97
N ILE A 107 -0.52 5.96 11.64
CA ILE A 107 -1.45 4.88 11.25
C ILE A 107 -1.21 3.60 12.08
N PRO A 108 -1.37 3.62 13.41
CA PRO A 108 -1.26 2.40 14.19
C PRO A 108 -2.45 1.47 13.91
N GLN A 109 -2.14 0.20 13.66
CA GLN A 109 -3.14 -0.81 13.33
C GLN A 109 -2.86 -2.16 13.99
N ILE A 110 -3.92 -2.92 14.24
CA ILE A 110 -3.87 -4.32 14.64
C ILE A 110 -4.58 -5.13 13.58
N THR A 111 -3.91 -6.19 13.08
CA THR A 111 -4.47 -7.09 12.07
C THR A 111 -4.43 -8.53 12.55
N ALA A 112 -5.54 -9.25 12.39
CA ALA A 112 -5.63 -10.68 12.57
C ALA A 112 -5.70 -11.38 11.20
N TYR A 113 -4.93 -12.44 11.03
CA TYR A 113 -4.88 -13.27 9.83
C TYR A 113 -5.30 -14.69 10.15
N TYR A 114 -6.19 -15.26 9.33
CA TYR A 114 -6.66 -16.63 9.46
C TYR A 114 -6.46 -17.42 8.17
N LEU A 115 -5.72 -18.52 8.23
CA LEU A 115 -5.47 -19.43 7.11
C LEU A 115 -6.68 -20.34 6.90
N LEU A 116 -7.47 -20.07 5.85
CA LEU A 116 -8.63 -20.87 5.47
C LEU A 116 -8.19 -22.19 4.85
N SER A 117 -7.33 -22.10 3.83
CA SER A 117 -6.82 -23.25 3.11
C SER A 117 -5.38 -23.02 2.68
N ALA A 118 -4.63 -24.10 2.66
CA ALA A 118 -3.27 -24.15 2.14
C ALA A 118 -3.13 -25.46 1.38
N ASP A 119 -2.82 -25.36 0.10
CA ASP A 119 -2.53 -26.47 -0.79
C ASP A 119 -1.17 -26.25 -1.43
N LYS A 120 -0.34 -27.29 -1.47
CA LYS A 120 1.04 -27.18 -1.97
C LYS A 120 1.11 -26.87 -3.47
N GLN A 121 0.07 -27.20 -4.24
CA GLN A 121 0.00 -27.00 -5.69
C GLN A 121 -0.78 -25.73 -6.05
N GLN A 122 -1.83 -25.42 -5.30
CA GLN A 122 -2.77 -24.34 -5.62
C GLN A 122 -2.53 -23.05 -4.82
N GLY A 123 -1.66 -23.10 -3.80
CA GLY A 123 -1.31 -21.97 -2.94
C GLY A 123 -2.22 -21.85 -1.71
N SER A 124 -2.44 -20.63 -1.22
CA SER A 124 -3.19 -20.40 0.02
C SER A 124 -4.32 -19.40 -0.12
N LEU A 125 -5.30 -19.51 0.77
CA LEU A 125 -6.31 -18.49 0.99
C LEU A 125 -6.32 -18.08 2.45
N THR A 126 -6.14 -16.78 2.69
CA THR A 126 -6.09 -16.18 4.02
C THR A 126 -7.17 -15.12 4.14
N LEU A 127 -7.95 -15.16 5.21
CA LEU A 127 -8.79 -14.04 5.63
C LEU A 127 -7.98 -13.11 6.52
N PHE A 128 -8.30 -11.83 6.47
CA PHE A 128 -7.80 -10.89 7.47
C PHE A 128 -8.87 -9.90 7.90
N GLY A 129 -8.72 -9.42 9.14
CA GLY A 129 -9.47 -8.31 9.70
C GLY A 129 -8.50 -7.36 10.39
N LYS A 130 -8.74 -6.05 10.23
CA LYS A 130 -7.90 -4.98 10.72
C LYS A 130 -8.75 -3.93 11.42
N ILE A 131 -8.24 -3.39 12.50
CA ILE A 131 -8.71 -2.15 13.11
C ILE A 131 -7.52 -1.19 13.11
N ALA A 132 -7.75 0.06 12.70
CA ALA A 132 -6.70 1.04 12.54
C ALA A 132 -7.17 2.44 12.91
N HIS A 133 -6.24 3.22 13.43
CA HIS A 133 -6.36 4.65 13.61
C HIS A 133 -5.54 5.35 12.51
N HIS A 134 -6.00 6.49 12.00
CA HIS A 134 -5.26 7.34 11.08
C HIS A 134 -5.42 8.79 11.52
N SER A 135 -4.34 9.45 11.92
CA SER A 135 -4.36 10.86 12.32
C SER A 135 -3.10 11.61 11.89
N ASN A 136 -3.09 12.93 12.08
CA ASN A 136 -1.90 13.76 11.90
C ASN A 136 -1.26 14.28 13.20
N GLY A 137 -1.87 13.95 14.35
CA GLY A 137 -1.41 14.35 15.68
C GLY A 137 -1.42 15.86 15.95
N GLN A 138 -2.20 16.64 15.20
CA GLN A 138 -2.42 18.07 15.44
C GLN A 138 -3.73 18.31 16.19
N ASP A 139 -3.88 19.49 16.79
CA ASP A 139 -5.04 19.90 17.59
C ASP A 139 -5.61 21.29 17.22
N GLY A 140 -5.12 21.89 16.13
CA GLY A 140 -5.61 23.17 15.64
C GLY A 140 -6.88 23.04 14.80
N ASP A 141 -7.50 24.19 14.48
CA ASP A 141 -8.71 24.21 13.67
C ASP A 141 -8.49 23.60 12.28
N PHE A 142 -9.41 22.72 11.88
CA PHE A 142 -9.38 22.03 10.59
C PHE A 142 -9.38 23.01 9.42
N PHE A 143 -10.14 24.09 9.53
CA PHE A 143 -10.25 25.13 8.52
C PHE A 143 -9.58 26.42 8.98
N LEU A 144 -8.95 27.13 8.04
CA LEU A 144 -8.53 28.51 8.21
C LEU A 144 -9.75 29.45 8.18
N GLU A 145 -9.56 30.71 8.58
CA GLU A 145 -10.61 31.75 8.46
C GLU A 145 -11.11 31.94 7.02
N SER A 146 -10.28 31.60 6.02
CA SER A 146 -10.65 31.60 4.59
C SER A 146 -11.61 30.47 4.21
N GLY A 147 -11.76 29.45 5.05
CA GLY A 147 -12.50 28.21 4.75
C GLY A 147 -11.65 27.11 4.09
N ASP A 148 -10.37 27.37 3.81
CA ASP A 148 -9.45 26.37 3.28
C ASP A 148 -9.00 25.39 4.37
N VAL A 149 -8.61 24.17 3.98
CA VAL A 149 -8.05 23.19 4.92
C VAL A 149 -6.73 23.70 5.51
N ASN A 150 -6.60 23.66 6.82
CA ASN A 150 -5.39 24.04 7.53
C ASN A 150 -4.33 22.92 7.45
N LEU A 151 -3.55 22.90 6.38
CA LEU A 151 -2.51 21.89 6.14
C LEU A 151 -1.32 21.95 7.12
N LEU A 152 -1.21 23.02 7.92
CA LEU A 152 -0.08 23.24 8.83
C LEU A 152 -0.35 22.67 10.23
N SER A 153 -1.50 22.96 10.81
CA SER A 153 -1.84 22.60 12.18
C SER A 153 -3.27 22.08 12.36
N GLY A 154 -4.04 21.91 11.28
CA GLY A 154 -5.42 21.46 11.37
C GLY A 154 -5.49 20.02 11.84
N ASP A 155 -6.45 19.73 12.74
CA ASP A 155 -6.72 18.36 13.19
C ASP A 155 -7.16 17.47 12.02
N PHE A 156 -6.69 16.23 12.01
CA PHE A 156 -7.21 15.17 11.16
C PHE A 156 -7.16 13.86 11.95
N ALA A 157 -8.31 13.20 12.11
CA ALA A 157 -8.38 11.87 12.69
C ALA A 157 -9.55 11.04 12.13
N THR A 158 -9.30 9.76 11.90
CA THR A 158 -10.33 8.75 11.60
C THR A 158 -9.90 7.38 12.09
N ASN A 159 -10.84 6.59 12.61
CA ASN A 159 -10.63 5.17 12.85
C ASN A 159 -11.42 4.36 11.82
N TYR A 160 -10.89 3.20 11.46
CA TYR A 160 -11.52 2.34 10.49
C TYR A 160 -11.32 0.87 10.78
N VAL A 161 -12.21 0.09 10.20
CA VAL A 161 -12.09 -1.37 10.11
C VAL A 161 -11.85 -1.74 8.65
N GLU A 162 -11.03 -2.75 8.42
CA GLU A 162 -10.81 -3.32 7.09
C GLU A 162 -10.90 -4.85 7.18
N GLY A 163 -11.66 -5.45 6.27
CA GLY A 163 -11.79 -6.90 6.17
C GLY A 163 -11.58 -7.36 4.74
N GLY A 164 -10.92 -8.51 4.56
CA GLY A 164 -10.68 -9.01 3.21
C GLY A 164 -10.00 -10.36 3.14
N ILE A 165 -9.62 -10.70 1.90
CA ILE A 165 -8.99 -11.95 1.55
C ILE A 165 -7.65 -11.71 0.87
N ILE A 166 -6.72 -12.64 1.07
CA ILE A 166 -5.45 -12.71 0.36
C ILE A 166 -5.28 -14.12 -0.18
N LYS A 167 -5.18 -14.24 -1.50
CA LYS A 167 -4.77 -15.47 -2.16
C LYS A 167 -3.28 -15.42 -2.43
N THR A 168 -2.56 -16.49 -2.10
CA THR A 168 -1.16 -16.67 -2.51
C THR A 168 -1.08 -17.80 -3.52
N SER A 169 -0.25 -17.67 -4.54
CA SER A 169 0.01 -18.75 -5.50
C SER A 169 1.36 -18.58 -6.19
N GLN A 170 1.98 -19.68 -6.58
CA GLN A 170 3.15 -19.63 -7.46
C GLN A 170 2.70 -19.37 -8.90
N VAL A 171 3.47 -18.55 -9.61
CA VAL A 171 3.28 -18.22 -11.02
C VAL A 171 4.45 -18.82 -11.79
N ALA A 172 4.28 -20.07 -12.24
CA ALA A 172 5.35 -20.89 -12.82
C ALA A 172 6.01 -20.23 -14.04
N SER A 173 5.21 -19.65 -14.94
CA SER A 173 5.70 -18.95 -16.15
C SER A 173 6.66 -17.80 -15.86
N LEU A 174 6.51 -17.16 -14.68
CA LEU A 174 7.35 -16.05 -14.25
C LEU A 174 8.39 -16.46 -13.21
N ASN A 175 8.43 -17.73 -12.77
CA ASN A 175 9.17 -18.18 -11.59
C ASN A 175 9.02 -17.18 -10.44
N ALA A 176 7.77 -16.90 -10.05
CA ALA A 176 7.43 -15.86 -9.10
C ALA A 176 6.39 -16.34 -8.09
N GLN A 177 6.38 -15.73 -6.90
CA GLN A 177 5.32 -15.86 -5.92
C GLN A 177 4.36 -14.68 -6.06
N GLY A 178 3.08 -14.97 -6.28
CA GLY A 178 2.01 -13.99 -6.37
C GLY A 178 1.18 -13.89 -5.09
N PHE A 179 0.74 -12.67 -4.78
CA PHE A 179 -0.20 -12.33 -3.72
C PHE A 179 -1.30 -11.46 -4.29
N TYR A 180 -2.55 -11.83 -4.07
CA TYR A 180 -3.72 -11.15 -4.62
C TYR A 180 -4.66 -10.80 -3.47
N LYS A 181 -4.91 -9.51 -3.27
CA LYS A 181 -5.74 -8.98 -2.19
C LYS A 181 -7.01 -8.36 -2.73
N ALA A 182 -8.12 -8.59 -2.04
CA ALA A 182 -9.33 -7.79 -2.13
C ALA A 182 -9.87 -7.53 -0.72
N SER A 183 -10.21 -6.29 -0.40
CA SER A 183 -10.71 -5.90 0.91
C SER A 183 -11.63 -4.68 0.86
N LEU A 184 -12.48 -4.56 1.87
CA LEU A 184 -13.31 -3.39 2.12
C LEU A 184 -12.86 -2.71 3.41
N ALA A 185 -12.64 -1.41 3.35
CA ALA A 185 -12.42 -0.57 4.52
C ALA A 185 -13.63 0.33 4.76
N PHE A 186 -13.98 0.52 6.02
CA PHE A 186 -15.08 1.36 6.46
C PHE A 186 -14.61 2.31 7.57
N HIS A 187 -14.80 3.60 7.33
CA HIS A 187 -14.53 4.74 8.22
C HIS A 187 -15.87 5.30 8.73
N PRO A 188 -16.33 4.91 9.93
CA PRO A 188 -17.56 5.46 10.48
C PRO A 188 -17.43 6.96 10.77
N ALA A 189 -18.48 7.73 10.48
CA ALA A 189 -18.51 9.17 10.79
C ALA A 189 -18.35 9.43 12.30
N SER A 190 -18.96 8.58 13.15
CA SER A 190 -18.82 8.67 14.62
C SER A 190 -17.41 8.40 15.13
N TRP A 191 -16.51 7.89 14.30
CA TRP A 191 -15.11 7.58 14.63
C TRP A 191 -14.12 8.49 13.90
N SER A 192 -14.62 9.54 13.25
CA SER A 192 -13.85 10.47 12.42
C SER A 192 -14.10 11.91 12.85
N SER A 193 -13.15 12.82 12.58
CA SER A 193 -13.37 14.26 12.75
C SER A 193 -14.59 14.69 11.93
N LYS A 194 -15.44 15.56 12.49
CA LYS A 194 -16.74 15.92 11.88
C LYS A 194 -16.56 16.60 10.53
N GLU A 195 -15.47 17.32 10.37
CA GLU A 195 -15.07 18.08 9.19
C GLU A 195 -14.77 17.17 7.99
N LEU A 196 -14.53 15.88 8.22
CA LEU A 196 -14.37 14.86 7.17
C LEU A 196 -15.70 14.40 6.58
N GLU A 197 -16.83 14.64 7.25
CA GLU A 197 -18.15 14.20 6.78
C GLU A 197 -18.48 14.85 5.43
N GLY A 198 -18.79 14.01 4.43
CA GLY A 198 -19.06 14.46 3.08
C GLY A 198 -17.83 14.96 2.31
N ARG A 199 -16.60 14.84 2.84
CA ARG A 199 -15.34 15.20 2.15
C ARG A 199 -14.33 14.05 2.10
N TYR A 200 -14.44 13.09 3.00
CA TYR A 200 -13.58 11.92 3.07
C TYR A 200 -14.39 10.65 2.81
N SER A 201 -13.90 9.79 1.92
CA SER A 201 -14.60 8.56 1.53
C SER A 201 -14.83 7.61 2.72
N PRO A 202 -16.08 7.35 3.13
CA PRO A 202 -16.38 6.46 4.25
C PRO A 202 -16.16 4.98 3.93
N VAL A 203 -16.28 4.57 2.67
CA VAL A 203 -16.12 3.18 2.25
C VAL A 203 -15.07 3.10 1.14
N ARG A 204 -14.16 2.14 1.22
CA ARG A 204 -13.10 1.95 0.22
C ARG A 204 -12.98 0.48 -0.17
N LEU A 205 -13.04 0.18 -1.46
CA LEU A 205 -12.67 -1.12 -2.01
C LEU A 205 -11.20 -1.10 -2.39
N ASN A 206 -10.40 -1.89 -1.70
CA ASN A 206 -8.96 -1.99 -1.95
C ASN A 206 -8.66 -3.31 -2.66
N THR A 207 -7.87 -3.24 -3.72
CA THR A 207 -7.33 -4.42 -4.41
C THR A 207 -5.82 -4.28 -4.58
N ALA A 208 -5.11 -5.40 -4.52
CA ALA A 208 -3.66 -5.38 -4.76
C ALA A 208 -3.19 -6.67 -5.40
N ILE A 209 -2.18 -6.56 -6.26
CA ILE A 209 -1.43 -7.67 -6.84
C ILE A 209 0.04 -7.43 -6.55
N SER A 210 0.70 -8.38 -5.89
CA SER A 210 2.14 -8.34 -5.63
C SER A 210 2.80 -9.57 -6.21
N MET A 211 3.88 -9.38 -6.96
CA MET A 211 4.65 -10.44 -7.63
C MET A 211 6.10 -10.34 -7.19
N PHE A 212 6.65 -11.43 -6.66
CA PHE A 212 8.02 -11.51 -6.17
C PHE A 212 8.78 -12.56 -6.97
N LYS A 213 9.86 -12.16 -7.64
CA LYS A 213 10.69 -13.08 -8.40
C LYS A 213 11.36 -14.07 -7.45
N LEU A 214 11.15 -15.36 -7.66
CA LEU A 214 11.79 -16.39 -6.85
C LEU A 214 13.27 -16.53 -7.24
N PRO A 215 14.16 -16.70 -6.26
CA PRO A 215 15.58 -16.97 -6.49
C PRO A 215 15.78 -18.32 -7.22
N ARG A 216 16.87 -18.47 -7.96
CA ARG A 216 17.21 -19.75 -8.60
C ARG A 216 17.98 -20.62 -7.60
N GLN A 217 17.88 -21.93 -7.76
CA GLN A 217 18.51 -22.92 -6.87
C GLN A 217 20.05 -22.81 -6.79
N SER A 218 20.68 -22.19 -7.79
CA SER A 218 22.12 -21.84 -7.82
C SER A 218 22.52 -20.74 -6.84
N ASP A 219 21.56 -20.05 -6.25
CA ASP A 219 21.80 -18.76 -5.62
C ASP A 219 22.03 -18.87 -4.09
N GLY A 220 21.99 -20.08 -3.50
CA GLY A 220 22.31 -20.33 -2.09
C GLY A 220 21.11 -20.29 -1.12
N PRO A 221 21.32 -20.57 0.18
CA PRO A 221 20.24 -20.89 1.13
C PRO A 221 19.51 -19.71 1.79
N ASP A 222 19.91 -18.45 1.57
CA ASP A 222 19.35 -17.27 2.27
C ASP A 222 18.96 -16.18 1.25
N MET A 223 17.99 -16.51 0.38
CA MET A 223 17.91 -15.91 -0.94
C MET A 223 16.72 -14.95 -1.10
N LYS A 224 17.08 -13.67 -1.24
CA LYS A 224 16.22 -12.49 -1.31
C LYS A 224 15.52 -12.35 -2.68
N ALA A 225 14.27 -11.91 -2.70
CA ALA A 225 13.57 -11.61 -3.96
C ALA A 225 14.14 -10.33 -4.57
N ARG A 226 14.99 -10.50 -5.58
CA ARG A 226 15.73 -9.39 -6.18
C ARG A 226 14.87 -8.40 -6.94
N ILE A 227 13.69 -8.84 -7.39
CA ILE A 227 12.75 -8.02 -8.15
C ILE A 227 11.36 -8.27 -7.59
N SER A 228 10.63 -7.20 -7.33
CA SER A 228 9.19 -7.29 -7.08
C SER A 228 8.42 -6.17 -7.75
N LEU A 229 7.15 -6.48 -8.05
CA LEU A 229 6.19 -5.55 -8.61
C LEU A 229 4.93 -5.60 -7.74
N LYS A 230 4.40 -4.43 -7.38
CA LYS A 230 3.15 -4.31 -6.64
C LYS A 230 2.23 -3.27 -7.28
N GLY A 231 1.07 -3.71 -7.75
CA GLY A 231 -0.03 -2.86 -8.17
C GLY A 231 -1.10 -2.80 -7.09
N GLU A 232 -1.60 -1.61 -6.80
CA GLU A 232 -2.68 -1.37 -5.85
C GLU A 232 -3.71 -0.44 -6.49
N ALA A 233 -4.99 -0.74 -6.29
CA ALA A 233 -6.10 0.11 -6.72
C ALA A 233 -7.11 0.24 -5.58
N THR A 234 -7.55 1.46 -5.32
CA THR A 234 -8.59 1.77 -4.34
C THR A 234 -9.72 2.51 -5.03
N TRP A 235 -10.94 2.02 -4.87
CA TRP A 235 -12.15 2.73 -5.29
C TRP A 235 -12.88 3.30 -4.07
N MET A 236 -13.18 4.59 -4.11
CA MET A 236 -13.81 5.35 -3.04
C MET A 236 -15.33 5.44 -3.23
N PHE A 237 -16.08 5.00 -2.22
CA PHE A 237 -17.54 4.98 -2.20
C PHE A 237 -18.09 5.85 -1.07
N GLY A 238 -19.36 6.21 -1.22
CA GLY A 238 -20.07 7.11 -0.31
C GLY A 238 -20.05 8.56 -0.80
N GLN A 239 -20.69 9.43 -0.03
CA GLN A 239 -20.76 10.85 -0.34
C GLN A 239 -19.41 11.51 -0.05
N VAL A 240 -18.81 12.06 -1.09
CA VAL A 240 -17.56 12.80 -1.07
C VAL A 240 -17.76 13.96 -2.02
N HIS A 241 -17.79 15.17 -1.49
CA HIS A 241 -18.22 16.37 -2.19
C HIS A 241 -19.55 16.13 -2.92
N ASP A 242 -19.64 16.62 -4.15
CA ASP A 242 -20.74 16.34 -5.09
C ASP A 242 -20.34 15.25 -6.11
N TRP A 243 -19.33 14.42 -5.80
CA TRP A 243 -18.78 13.48 -6.76
C TRP A 243 -19.79 12.42 -7.16
N ALA A 244 -19.95 12.20 -8.47
CA ALA A 244 -20.78 11.14 -9.01
C ALA A 244 -20.19 9.76 -8.66
N GLY A 245 -21.00 8.70 -8.67
CA GLY A 245 -20.53 7.35 -8.30
C GLY A 245 -19.39 6.80 -9.18
N PHE A 246 -19.23 7.34 -10.39
CA PHE A 246 -18.15 7.05 -11.32
C PHE A 246 -17.45 8.35 -11.73
N GLU A 247 -16.43 8.71 -10.97
CA GLU A 247 -15.61 9.89 -11.17
C GLU A 247 -14.14 9.50 -11.01
N GLU A 248 -13.25 10.10 -11.79
CA GLU A 248 -11.82 9.72 -11.82
C GLU A 248 -11.17 9.90 -10.44
N ASP A 249 -11.54 10.95 -9.71
CA ASP A 249 -11.06 11.24 -8.35
C ASP A 249 -11.42 10.15 -7.32
N ARG A 250 -12.36 9.25 -7.64
CA ARG A 250 -12.70 8.11 -6.77
C ARG A 250 -11.72 6.95 -6.90
N LEU A 251 -10.85 6.95 -7.91
CA LEU A 251 -9.92 5.86 -8.19
C LEU A 251 -8.49 6.27 -7.85
N ASN A 252 -7.91 5.61 -6.85
CA ASN A 252 -6.49 5.74 -6.56
C ASN A 252 -5.73 4.54 -7.12
N LEU A 253 -4.68 4.78 -7.89
CA LEU A 253 -3.79 3.77 -8.47
C LEU A 253 -2.37 3.95 -7.96
N LYS A 254 -1.71 2.85 -7.64
CA LYS A 254 -0.30 2.85 -7.22
C LYS A 254 0.42 1.66 -7.80
N LEU A 255 1.52 1.89 -8.51
CA LEU A 255 2.41 0.84 -9.01
C LEU A 255 3.80 1.03 -8.43
N THR A 256 4.34 -0.01 -7.79
CA THR A 256 5.67 0.00 -7.19
C THR A 256 6.53 -1.08 -7.84
N PHE A 257 7.66 -0.70 -8.40
CA PHE A 257 8.72 -1.59 -8.82
C PHE A 257 9.87 -1.52 -7.81
N TYR A 258 10.40 -2.67 -7.42
CA TYR A 258 11.52 -2.77 -6.49
C TYR A 258 12.63 -3.64 -7.07
N TYR A 259 13.87 -3.21 -6.88
CA TYR A 259 15.07 -3.93 -7.24
C TYR A 259 16.07 -3.98 -6.08
N HIS A 260 16.58 -5.16 -5.78
CA HIS A 260 17.61 -5.39 -4.77
C HIS A 260 18.98 -5.67 -5.42
N PRO A 261 19.92 -4.70 -5.41
CA PRO A 261 21.29 -4.91 -5.86
C PRO A 261 22.02 -5.90 -4.95
N LYS A 262 22.89 -6.76 -5.52
CA LYS A 262 23.61 -7.81 -4.76
C LYS A 262 24.57 -7.28 -3.68
N PHE A 263 24.98 -6.01 -3.77
CA PHE A 263 25.94 -5.39 -2.88
C PHE A 263 25.29 -4.68 -1.69
N LEU A 264 23.95 -4.59 -1.67
CA LEU A 264 23.21 -4.06 -0.54
C LEU A 264 22.68 -5.22 0.29
N GLU A 265 22.71 -5.08 1.61
CA GLU A 265 22.22 -6.12 2.50
C GLU A 265 20.69 -6.04 2.61
N ASP A 266 20.13 -5.00 3.22
CA ASP A 266 18.70 -4.99 3.58
C ASP A 266 17.86 -3.95 2.83
N ILE A 267 18.49 -3.12 2.01
CA ILE A 267 17.84 -2.06 1.23
C ILE A 267 17.95 -2.32 -0.27
N GLY A 268 16.93 -1.88 -1.01
CA GLY A 268 16.94 -1.85 -2.46
C GLY A 268 16.37 -0.55 -3.00
N LEU A 269 16.42 -0.41 -4.31
CA LEU A 269 15.90 0.75 -5.02
C LEU A 269 14.43 0.50 -5.37
N PHE A 270 13.60 1.54 -5.30
CA PHE A 270 12.24 1.48 -5.82
C PHE A 270 11.91 2.65 -6.73
N VAL A 271 10.98 2.39 -7.64
CA VAL A 271 10.26 3.40 -8.42
C VAL A 271 8.78 3.19 -8.15
N GLN A 272 8.04 4.27 -7.90
CA GLN A 272 6.61 4.20 -7.62
C GLN A 272 5.84 5.25 -8.40
N MET A 273 4.82 4.82 -9.11
CA MET A 273 3.85 5.69 -9.76
C MET A 273 2.59 5.75 -8.91
N TYR A 274 2.04 6.94 -8.71
CA TYR A 274 0.82 7.19 -7.96
C TYR A 274 -0.09 8.16 -8.71
N HIS A 275 -1.38 7.83 -8.75
CA HIS A 275 -2.46 8.62 -9.32
C HIS A 275 -3.67 8.57 -8.36
N GLY A 276 -4.28 9.70 -8.02
CA GLY A 276 -5.47 9.78 -7.18
C GLY A 276 -5.30 10.70 -5.97
N MET A 277 -6.24 10.65 -5.03
CA MET A 277 -6.26 11.55 -3.86
C MET A 277 -5.13 11.26 -2.88
N ASP A 278 -4.50 12.31 -2.33
CA ASP A 278 -3.33 12.18 -1.46
C ASP A 278 -3.65 11.31 -0.25
N TYR A 279 -2.80 10.31 -0.04
CA TYR A 279 -2.91 9.38 1.09
C TYR A 279 -2.34 9.98 2.38
N TYR A 280 -1.73 11.17 2.33
CA TYR A 280 -1.13 11.85 3.47
C TYR A 280 -2.16 12.68 4.24
N ASN A 281 -2.89 12.02 5.15
CA ASN A 281 -3.74 12.61 6.19
C ASN A 281 -4.56 13.87 5.79
N ILE A 282 -4.16 15.07 6.24
CA ILE A 282 -4.83 16.36 6.05
C ILE A 282 -4.84 16.81 4.58
N TYR A 283 -3.96 16.26 3.74
CA TYR A 283 -3.92 16.53 2.30
C TYR A 283 -4.94 15.68 1.52
N PHE A 284 -5.85 14.94 2.18
CA PHE A 284 -6.76 13.97 1.55
C PHE A 284 -7.62 14.51 0.39
N ASP A 285 -7.79 15.84 0.27
CA ASP A 285 -8.53 16.48 -0.82
C ASP A 285 -7.64 16.98 -1.98
N HIS A 286 -6.32 16.78 -1.89
CA HIS A 286 -5.38 17.06 -2.97
C HIS A 286 -5.27 15.85 -3.91
N HIS A 287 -5.28 16.09 -5.22
CA HIS A 287 -4.98 15.05 -6.21
C HIS A 287 -3.46 14.96 -6.45
N LEU A 288 -2.92 13.74 -6.52
CA LEU A 288 -1.52 13.46 -6.82
C LEU A 288 -1.37 12.66 -8.12
N ASP A 289 -0.45 13.12 -8.97
CA ASP A 289 0.12 12.46 -10.14
C ASP A 289 1.63 12.51 -10.00
N VAL A 290 2.23 11.46 -9.44
CA VAL A 290 3.65 11.48 -9.08
C VAL A 290 4.37 10.17 -9.40
N ILE A 291 5.61 10.31 -9.88
CA ILE A 291 6.60 9.25 -10.01
C ILE A 291 7.67 9.50 -8.94
N ARG A 292 7.86 8.52 -8.07
CA ARG A 292 8.74 8.61 -6.91
C ARG A 292 9.89 7.63 -6.99
N PHE A 293 11.04 8.03 -6.45
CA PHE A 293 12.25 7.23 -6.45
C PHE A 293 12.80 7.15 -5.03
N GLY A 294 13.31 5.99 -4.63
CA GLY A 294 13.84 5.89 -3.29
C GLY A 294 14.48 4.57 -2.90
N LEU A 295 14.74 4.46 -1.60
CA LEU A 295 15.24 3.26 -0.94
C LEU A 295 14.11 2.58 -0.18
N MET A 296 14.06 1.27 -0.22
CA MET A 296 13.01 0.47 0.41
C MET A 296 13.62 -0.77 1.06
N THR A 297 13.09 -1.15 2.22
CA THR A 297 13.47 -2.41 2.88
C THR A 297 12.80 -3.58 2.21
N GLU A 298 13.52 -4.69 2.08
CA GLU A 298 12.93 -5.92 1.56
C GLU A 298 11.90 -6.52 2.53
N LYS A 299 10.78 -7.00 1.99
CA LYS A 299 9.70 -7.63 2.77
C LYS A 299 9.76 -9.14 2.85
N LEU A 300 10.23 -9.79 1.79
CA LEU A 300 10.14 -11.24 1.64
C LEU A 300 11.53 -11.84 1.56
N ARG A 301 11.81 -12.74 2.50
CA ARG A 301 12.96 -13.64 2.47
C ARG A 301 12.41 -15.05 2.27
N PHE A 302 13.01 -15.82 1.35
CA PHE A 302 12.58 -17.16 0.98
C PHE A 302 13.56 -18.21 1.50
#